data_AF-A0A3P6U8T4-F1
#
_entry.id   AF-A0A3P6U8T4-F1
#
_cell.length_a   1.000
_cell.length_b   1.000
_cell.length_c   1.000
_cell.angle_alpha   90.00
_cell.angle_beta   90.00
_cell.angle_gamma   90.00
#
_symmetry.space_group_name_H-M   'P 1'
#
loop_
_entity.id
_entity.type
_entity.pdbx_description
1 polymer ?
#
loop_
_entity_poly.entity_id
_entity_poly.type
_entity_poly.pdbx_seq_one_letter_code
_entity_poly.pdbx_strand_id
1 'polypeptide(L)'
;MYSKSFVIIAEPTVDLPSPCESCVLSAREFEKQLANDRSVKISARERELKFVEALEGTCERMLQYKVHKEKSDISRFAKEESSTMKALNELRSKGVKVELGMPYEMWDTPSVEVVTLKQNCETLLERYENDLEQWYYIQNRPLLEEYLCKRRVLKRMERGCMNSDDVEL
;
A
#
# COMPACT_ATOMS: atom_id res chain seq x y z
N MET A 1 -28.52 -4.37 -44.94
CA MET A 1 -28.49 -4.16 -43.47
C MET A 1 -27.18 -4.72 -42.95
N TYR A 2 -26.19 -3.88 -42.68
CA TYR A 2 -24.94 -4.33 -42.06
C TYR A 2 -25.14 -4.36 -40.55
N SER A 3 -25.16 -5.57 -39.99
CA SER A 3 -25.15 -5.79 -38.54
C SER A 3 -23.77 -5.40 -38.01
N LYS A 4 -23.66 -4.22 -37.40
CA LYS A 4 -22.46 -3.86 -36.64
C LYS A 4 -22.44 -4.71 -35.38
N SER A 5 -21.55 -5.70 -35.35
CA SER A 5 -21.22 -6.41 -34.12
C SER A 5 -20.57 -5.39 -33.17
N PHE A 6 -21.29 -5.02 -32.11
CA PHE A 6 -20.73 -4.27 -31.00
C PHE A 6 -19.82 -5.22 -30.22
N VAL A 7 -18.51 -5.01 -30.33
CA VAL A 7 -17.55 -5.58 -29.38
C VAL A 7 -17.71 -4.77 -28.09
N ILE A 8 -18.37 -5.34 -27.09
CA ILE A 8 -18.33 -4.79 -25.73
C ILE A 8 -16.99 -5.20 -25.15
N ILE A 9 -16.01 -4.30 -25.20
CA ILE A 9 -14.80 -4.42 -24.39
C ILE A 9 -15.26 -4.17 -22.96
N ALA A 10 -15.23 -5.19 -22.10
CA ALA A 10 -15.46 -5.00 -20.68
C ALA A 10 -14.41 -3.99 -20.18
N GLU A 11 -14.85 -2.86 -19.62
CA GLU A 11 -13.94 -1.96 -18.93
C GLU A 11 -13.22 -2.74 -17.83
N PRO A 12 -11.89 -2.64 -17.72
CA PRO A 12 -11.18 -3.32 -16.65
C PRO A 12 -11.71 -2.80 -15.31
N THR A 13 -12.29 -3.70 -14.53
CA THR A 13 -12.80 -3.39 -13.19
C THR A 13 -11.63 -2.94 -12.32
N VAL A 14 -11.70 -1.72 -11.78
CA VAL A 14 -10.72 -1.19 -10.83
C VAL A 14 -10.77 -2.03 -9.55
N ASP A 15 -9.67 -2.67 -9.19
CA ASP A 15 -9.56 -3.53 -8.01
C ASP A 15 -8.96 -2.76 -6.83
N LEU A 16 -9.83 -2.11 -6.05
CA LEU A 16 -9.44 -1.25 -4.94
C LEU A 16 -8.72 -2.03 -3.83
N PRO A 17 -7.85 -1.38 -3.03
CA PRO A 17 -7.20 -2.03 -1.90
C PRO A 17 -8.23 -2.48 -0.87
N SER A 18 -8.16 -3.75 -0.49
CA SER A 18 -8.99 -4.31 0.57
C SER A 18 -8.65 -3.66 1.93
N PRO A 19 -9.53 -3.78 2.95
CA PRO A 19 -9.21 -3.36 4.31
C PRO A 19 -7.93 -4.02 4.84
N CYS A 20 -7.71 -5.29 4.46
CA CYS A 20 -6.54 -6.06 4.82
C CYS A 20 -5.26 -5.44 4.28
N GLU A 21 -5.19 -5.28 2.96
CA GLU A 21 -4.00 -4.74 2.27
C GLU A 21 -3.71 -3.34 2.77
N SER A 22 -4.75 -2.50 2.89
CA SER A 22 -4.62 -1.13 3.38
C SER A 22 -4.05 -1.09 4.79
N CYS A 23 -4.57 -1.92 5.71
CA CYS A 23 -4.07 -1.94 7.08
C CYS A 23 -2.64 -2.44 7.15
N VAL A 24 -2.33 -3.57 6.50
CA VAL A 24 -1.02 -4.20 6.60
C VAL A 24 0.07 -3.32 5.97
N LEU A 25 -0.17 -2.74 4.80
CA LEU A 25 0.79 -1.83 4.17
C LEU A 25 1.02 -0.58 5.01
N SER A 26 -0.05 0.00 5.56
CA SER A 26 0.05 1.17 6.45
C SER A 26 0.83 0.85 7.73
N ALA A 27 0.54 -0.28 8.36
CA ALA A 27 1.25 -0.76 9.55
C ALA A 27 2.74 -1.00 9.27
N ARG A 28 3.07 -1.65 8.15
CA ARG A 28 4.47 -1.90 7.74
C ARG A 28 5.22 -0.60 7.48
N GLU A 29 4.60 0.38 6.82
CA GLU A 29 5.26 1.66 6.54
C GLU A 29 5.44 2.49 7.82
N PHE A 30 4.44 2.53 8.70
CA PHE A 30 4.53 3.21 10.00
C PHE A 30 5.63 2.60 10.87
N GLU A 31 5.68 1.26 10.97
CA GLU A 31 6.73 0.57 11.73
C GLU A 31 8.13 0.82 11.17
N LYS A 32 8.28 0.87 9.83
CA LYS A 32 9.56 1.21 9.18
C LYS A 32 10.05 2.61 9.53
N GLN A 33 9.17 3.61 9.63
CA GLN A 33 9.57 4.97 10.01
C GLN A 33 10.17 5.03 11.42
N LEU A 34 9.71 4.14 12.30
CA LEU A 34 10.08 4.13 13.72
C LEU A 34 11.15 3.07 14.05
N ALA A 35 11.72 2.40 13.03
CA ALA A 35 12.67 1.30 13.23
C ALA A 35 13.97 1.75 13.93
N ASN A 36 14.43 2.98 13.67
CA ASN A 36 15.65 3.53 14.26
C ASN A 36 15.54 3.87 15.76
N ASP A 37 14.33 3.83 16.33
CA ASP A 37 14.10 4.18 17.74
C ASP A 37 14.39 3.04 18.71
N ARG A 38 14.49 1.80 18.23
CA ARG A 38 14.73 0.63 19.09
C ARG A 38 16.16 0.57 19.64
N SER A 39 17.11 1.27 19.03
CA SER A 39 18.54 1.17 19.32
C SER A 39 19.14 2.34 20.10
N VAL A 40 18.37 3.40 20.37
CA VAL A 40 18.89 4.64 20.99
C VAL A 40 18.09 5.02 22.23
N LYS A 41 18.77 5.36 23.32
CA LYS A 41 18.13 5.91 24.53
C LYS A 41 17.70 7.35 24.25
N ILE A 42 16.48 7.51 23.73
CA ILE A 42 15.89 8.80 23.36
C ILE A 42 15.04 9.38 24.49
N SER A 43 14.99 10.71 24.57
CA SER A 43 14.23 11.43 25.61
C SER A 43 12.71 11.27 25.40
N ALA A 44 11.90 11.52 26.44
CA ALA A 44 10.44 11.46 26.30
C ALA A 44 9.91 12.42 25.24
N ARG A 45 10.43 13.65 25.21
CA ARG A 45 10.10 14.67 24.21
C ARG A 45 10.48 14.24 22.78
N GLU A 46 11.64 13.59 22.63
CA GLU A 46 12.09 13.11 21.31
C GLU A 46 11.22 11.95 20.80
N ARG A 47 10.78 11.06 21.70
CA ARG A 47 9.82 10.00 21.36
C ARG A 47 8.50 10.56 20.87
N GLU A 48 7.95 11.53 21.59
CA GLU A 48 6.69 12.20 21.22
C GLU A 48 6.82 12.86 19.84
N LEU A 49 7.90 13.61 19.61
CA LEU A 49 8.15 14.24 18.31
C LEU A 49 8.19 13.22 17.16
N LYS A 50 8.96 12.14 17.31
CA LYS A 50 9.07 11.09 16.29
C LYS A 50 7.75 10.37 16.02
N PHE A 51 6.94 10.19 17.04
CA PHE A 51 5.61 9.61 16.89
C PHE A 51 4.71 10.51 16.03
N VAL A 52 4.69 11.82 16.30
CA VAL A 52 3.93 12.79 15.50
C VAL A 52 4.46 12.86 14.06
N GLU A 53 5.78 12.91 13.86
CA GLU A 53 6.39 12.89 12.53
C GLU A 53 6.01 11.62 11.74
N ALA A 54 5.94 10.47 12.41
CA ALA A 54 5.52 9.23 11.78
C ALA A 54 4.03 9.25 11.41
N LEU A 55 3.15 9.80 12.25
CA LEU A 55 1.72 9.95 11.93
C LEU A 55 1.52 10.82 10.69
N GLU A 56 2.18 11.97 10.62
CA GLU A 56 2.04 12.91 9.51
C GLU A 56 2.69 12.40 8.21
N GLY A 57 3.85 11.73 8.32
CA GLY A 57 4.64 11.36 7.14
C GLY A 57 4.31 10.01 6.50
N THR A 58 3.61 9.11 7.21
CA THR A 58 3.48 7.70 6.74
C THR A 58 2.63 7.58 5.49
N CYS A 59 1.49 8.25 5.45
CA CYS A 59 0.53 8.03 4.36
C CYS A 59 0.97 8.65 3.04
N GLU A 60 1.79 9.70 3.05
CA GLU A 60 2.41 10.23 1.83
C GLU A 60 3.30 9.19 1.12
N ARG A 61 3.93 8.28 1.87
CA ARG A 61 4.74 7.20 1.29
C ARG A 61 3.91 6.15 0.56
N MET A 62 2.58 6.13 0.77
CA MET A 62 1.69 5.23 0.01
C MET A 62 1.70 5.56 -1.48
N LEU A 63 1.92 6.82 -1.86
CA LEU A 63 1.99 7.25 -3.26
C LEU A 63 3.21 6.69 -4.01
N GLN A 64 4.18 6.10 -3.30
CA GLN A 64 5.33 5.43 -3.91
C GLN A 64 5.00 4.01 -4.39
N TYR A 65 3.88 3.45 -3.97
CA TYR A 65 3.46 2.13 -4.41
C TYR A 65 2.90 2.19 -5.83
N LYS A 66 3.06 1.08 -6.54
CA LYS A 66 2.52 0.80 -7.87
C LYS A 66 1.73 -0.50 -7.80
N VAL A 67 0.70 -0.59 -8.63
CA VAL A 67 -0.12 -1.81 -8.76
C VAL A 67 0.49 -2.74 -9.81
N HIS A 68 0.78 -3.96 -9.38
CA HIS A 68 1.21 -5.09 -10.19
C HIS A 68 -0.01 -5.96 -10.48
N LYS A 69 -0.66 -5.75 -11.63
CA LYS A 69 -1.88 -6.49 -12.02
C LYS A 69 -1.66 -7.99 -12.18
N GLU A 70 -0.40 -8.41 -12.31
CA GLU A 70 0.01 -9.81 -12.42
C GLU A 70 0.12 -10.53 -11.05
N LYS A 71 0.02 -9.80 -9.95
CA LYS A 71 0.12 -10.32 -8.57
C LYS A 71 -1.20 -10.15 -7.82
N SER A 72 -1.35 -10.86 -6.70
CA SER A 72 -2.49 -10.75 -5.79
C SER A 72 -2.07 -10.31 -4.39
N ASP A 73 -3.07 -9.98 -3.57
CA ASP A 73 -2.91 -9.60 -2.16
C ASP A 73 -1.89 -8.47 -1.98
N ILE A 74 -1.25 -8.40 -0.81
CA ILE A 74 -0.27 -7.35 -0.49
C ILE A 74 0.84 -7.26 -1.54
N SER A 75 1.22 -8.38 -2.17
CA SER A 75 2.31 -8.43 -3.15
C SER A 75 2.01 -7.63 -4.43
N ARG A 76 0.74 -7.33 -4.70
CA ARG A 76 0.33 -6.49 -5.84
C ARG A 76 0.64 -5.01 -5.64
N PHE A 77 0.92 -4.58 -4.42
CA PHE A 77 1.42 -3.24 -4.14
C PHE A 77 2.93 -3.30 -3.89
N ALA A 78 3.70 -2.76 -4.81
CA ALA A 78 5.15 -2.71 -4.67
C ALA A 78 5.71 -1.37 -5.16
N LYS A 79 6.84 -0.92 -4.60
CA LYS A 79 7.43 0.38 -4.95
C LYS A 79 8.23 0.32 -6.24
N GLU A 80 8.68 -0.88 -6.62
CA GLU A 80 9.34 -1.12 -7.88
C GLU A 80 8.38 -1.02 -9.07
N GLU A 81 8.94 -0.79 -10.25
CA GLU A 81 8.18 -0.79 -11.48
C GLU A 81 7.76 -2.21 -11.90
N SER A 82 6.51 -2.36 -12.35
CA SER A 82 5.97 -3.64 -12.83
C SER A 82 6.68 -4.13 -14.09
N SER A 83 6.68 -5.46 -14.27
CA SER A 83 7.29 -6.10 -15.45
C SER A 83 6.67 -5.56 -16.75
N THR A 84 5.35 -5.38 -16.76
CA THR A 84 4.60 -4.79 -17.88
C THR A 84 5.04 -3.35 -18.16
N MET A 85 5.15 -2.49 -17.14
CA MET A 85 5.51 -1.10 -17.36
C MET A 85 6.97 -0.95 -17.82
N LYS A 86 7.88 -1.76 -17.27
CA LYS A 86 9.26 -1.87 -17.77
C LYS A 86 9.31 -2.21 -19.26
N ALA A 87 8.57 -3.24 -19.67
CA ALA A 87 8.51 -3.67 -21.07
C ALA A 87 7.95 -2.56 -21.99
N LEU A 88 6.90 -1.85 -21.56
CA LEU A 88 6.32 -0.73 -22.31
C LEU A 88 7.32 0.43 -22.46
N ASN A 89 8.03 0.78 -21.39
CA ASN A 89 9.06 1.81 -21.39
C ASN A 89 10.26 1.41 -22.28
N GLU A 90 10.66 0.14 -22.31
CA GLU A 90 11.70 -0.38 -23.21
C GLU A 90 11.31 -0.38 -24.68
N LEU A 91 10.05 -0.72 -25.01
CA LEU A 91 9.55 -0.65 -26.38
C LEU A 91 9.57 0.80 -26.88
N ARG A 92 9.12 1.74 -26.04
CA ARG A 92 9.16 3.16 -26.36
C ARG A 92 10.58 3.67 -26.55
N SER A 93 11.52 3.29 -25.68
CA SER A 93 12.93 3.74 -25.79
C SER A 93 13.60 3.25 -27.08
N LYS A 94 13.11 2.15 -27.66
CA LYS A 94 13.51 1.63 -28.98
C LYS A 94 12.80 2.30 -30.17
N GLY A 95 11.97 3.32 -29.92
CA GLY A 95 11.25 4.06 -30.95
C GLY A 95 9.92 3.42 -31.38
N VAL A 96 9.45 2.39 -30.68
CA VAL A 96 8.13 1.81 -30.94
C VAL A 96 7.06 2.76 -30.41
N LYS A 97 6.08 3.10 -31.27
CA LYS A 97 4.93 3.90 -30.85
C LYS A 97 4.02 3.04 -29.95
N VAL A 98 4.00 3.34 -28.66
CA VAL A 98 3.11 2.72 -27.67
C VAL A 98 1.96 3.70 -27.39
N GLU A 99 0.73 3.30 -27.69
CA GLU A 99 -0.47 4.10 -27.43
C GLU A 99 -1.29 3.48 -26.30
N LEU A 100 -1.21 4.05 -25.09
CA LEU A 100 -2.03 3.64 -23.93
C LEU A 100 -3.33 4.46 -23.80
N GLY A 101 -3.62 5.35 -24.75
CA GLY A 101 -4.77 6.25 -24.67
C GLY A 101 -4.63 7.39 -23.65
N MET A 102 -3.42 7.61 -23.11
CA MET A 102 -3.11 8.68 -22.15
C MET A 102 -1.71 9.27 -22.41
N PRO A 103 -1.50 10.58 -22.16
CA PRO A 103 -0.20 11.24 -22.29
C PRO A 103 0.88 10.57 -21.42
N TYR A 104 2.13 10.59 -21.91
CA TYR A 104 3.25 9.92 -21.24
C TYR A 104 3.51 10.48 -19.83
N GLU A 105 3.31 11.78 -19.66
CA GLU A 105 3.49 12.48 -18.39
C GLU A 105 2.57 11.94 -17.29
N MET A 106 1.50 11.23 -17.66
CA MET A 106 0.55 10.62 -16.73
C MET A 106 0.86 9.16 -16.41
N TRP A 107 1.87 8.54 -17.04
CA TRP A 107 2.21 7.13 -16.78
C TRP A 107 2.84 6.92 -15.40
N ASP A 108 3.44 7.97 -14.85
CA ASP A 108 4.01 7.99 -13.50
C ASP A 108 3.00 8.49 -12.43
N THR A 109 1.80 8.90 -12.84
CA THR A 109 0.77 9.33 -11.90
C THR A 109 0.24 8.14 -11.09
N PRO A 110 0.07 8.27 -9.76
CA PRO A 110 -0.53 7.22 -8.94
C PRO A 110 -1.90 6.80 -9.46
N SER A 111 -2.14 5.48 -9.48
CA SER A 111 -3.42 4.93 -9.89
C SER A 111 -4.50 5.17 -8.83
N VAL A 112 -5.78 4.98 -9.21
CA VAL A 112 -6.91 5.14 -8.27
C VAL A 112 -6.74 4.25 -7.05
N GLU A 113 -6.29 3.00 -7.23
CA GLU A 113 -6.00 2.06 -6.15
C GLU A 113 -4.96 2.59 -5.17
N VAL A 114 -3.91 3.26 -5.66
CA VAL A 114 -2.83 3.84 -4.83
C VAL A 114 -3.32 5.09 -4.08
N VAL A 115 -4.12 5.93 -4.75
CA VAL A 115 -4.75 7.08 -4.09
C VAL A 115 -5.72 6.62 -3.00
N THR A 116 -6.52 5.58 -3.26
CA THR A 116 -7.40 4.96 -2.24
C THR A 116 -6.58 4.33 -1.12
N LEU A 117 -5.43 3.72 -1.41
CA LEU A 117 -4.53 3.18 -0.39
C LEU A 117 -4.05 4.28 0.56
N LYS A 118 -3.65 5.45 0.04
CA LYS A 118 -3.30 6.63 0.84
C LYS A 118 -4.46 7.08 1.73
N GLN A 119 -5.65 7.26 1.17
CA GLN A 119 -6.85 7.69 1.91
C GLN A 119 -7.21 6.71 3.03
N ASN A 120 -7.09 5.40 2.76
CA ASN A 120 -7.32 4.37 3.75
C ASN A 120 -6.25 4.40 4.86
N CYS A 121 -4.99 4.70 4.53
CA CYS A 121 -3.93 4.93 5.51
C CYS A 121 -4.26 6.12 6.41
N GLU A 122 -4.65 7.26 5.85
CA GLU A 122 -4.98 8.48 6.62
C GLU A 122 -6.11 8.19 7.61
N THR A 123 -7.19 7.58 7.11
CA THR A 123 -8.34 7.18 7.93
C THR A 123 -7.93 6.19 9.04
N LEU A 124 -7.01 5.27 8.74
CA LEU A 124 -6.53 4.28 9.70
C LEU A 124 -5.70 4.94 10.82
N LEU A 125 -4.73 5.79 10.47
CA LEU A 125 -3.85 6.42 11.45
C LEU A 125 -4.63 7.38 12.34
N GLU A 126 -5.55 8.17 11.78
CA GLU A 126 -6.43 9.06 12.54
C GLU A 126 -7.31 8.26 13.53
N ARG A 127 -7.98 7.22 13.04
CA ARG A 127 -8.93 6.46 13.87
C ARG A 127 -8.27 5.67 15.00
N TYR A 128 -7.03 5.21 14.79
CA TYR A 128 -6.33 4.33 15.72
C TYR A 128 -5.08 4.98 16.34
N GLU A 129 -5.01 6.32 16.36
CA GLU A 129 -3.89 7.08 16.92
C GLU A 129 -3.54 6.63 18.36
N ASN A 130 -4.54 6.50 19.22
CA ASN A 130 -4.35 6.06 20.61
C ASN A 130 -3.76 4.63 20.69
N ASP A 131 -4.19 3.72 19.81
CA ASP A 131 -3.66 2.35 19.78
C ASP A 131 -2.22 2.32 19.27
N LEU A 132 -1.90 3.16 18.27
CA LEU A 132 -0.56 3.35 17.73
C LEU A 132 0.39 3.93 18.78
N GLU A 133 -0.08 4.92 19.56
CA GLU A 133 0.67 5.52 20.65
C GLU A 133 0.98 4.47 21.72
N GLN A 134 -0.04 3.73 22.17
CA GLN A 134 0.14 2.65 23.13
C GLN A 134 1.15 1.61 22.63
N TRP A 135 1.05 1.20 21.36
CA TRP A 135 2.02 0.28 20.74
C TRP A 135 3.43 0.87 20.73
N TYR A 136 3.58 2.15 20.39
CA TYR A 136 4.86 2.84 20.35
C TYR A 136 5.54 2.89 21.73
N TYR A 137 4.79 2.95 22.82
CA TYR A 137 5.39 2.94 24.17
C TYR A 137 5.67 1.54 24.75
N ILE A 138 5.33 0.45 24.04
CA ILE A 138 5.70 -0.90 24.45
C ILE A 138 7.23 -1.09 24.33
N GLN A 139 7.88 -1.61 25.38
CA GLN A 139 9.32 -1.85 25.37
C GLN A 139 9.74 -2.89 24.32
N ASN A 140 9.03 -4.03 24.27
CA ASN A 140 9.24 -5.09 23.28
C ASN A 140 8.06 -5.08 22.30
N ARG A 141 8.05 -4.10 21.38
CA ARG A 141 6.93 -3.90 20.45
C ARG A 141 6.71 -5.17 19.60
N PRO A 142 5.50 -5.76 19.58
CA PRO A 142 5.16 -6.78 18.59
C PRO A 142 5.11 -6.15 17.19
N LEU A 143 5.06 -6.98 16.14
CA LEU A 143 4.79 -6.51 14.78
C LEU A 143 3.49 -5.69 14.76
N LEU A 144 3.51 -4.52 14.12
CA LEU A 144 2.37 -3.62 14.18
C LEU A 144 1.15 -4.21 13.45
N GLU A 145 1.36 -4.96 12.37
CA GLU A 145 0.26 -5.65 11.67
C GLU A 145 -0.46 -6.70 12.54
N GLU A 146 0.28 -7.38 13.43
CA GLU A 146 -0.32 -8.33 14.38
C GLU A 146 -1.04 -7.62 15.53
N TYR A 147 -0.48 -6.51 16.03
CA TYR A 147 -1.08 -5.74 17.12
C TYR A 147 -2.30 -4.92 16.69
N LEU A 148 -2.20 -4.24 15.56
CA LEU A 148 -3.22 -3.31 15.07
C LEU A 148 -4.16 -4.02 14.11
N CYS A 149 -3.65 -4.50 12.97
CA CYS A 149 -4.50 -5.02 11.90
C CYS A 149 -5.27 -6.27 12.34
N LYS A 150 -4.58 -7.28 12.84
CA LYS A 150 -5.23 -8.54 13.22
C LYS A 150 -6.12 -8.43 14.45
N ARG A 151 -5.74 -7.67 15.46
CA ARG A 151 -6.43 -7.67 16.76
C ARG A 151 -7.48 -6.57 16.91
N ARG A 152 -7.37 -5.46 16.17
CA ARG A 152 -8.20 -4.26 16.38
C ARG A 152 -8.99 -3.84 15.14
N VAL A 153 -8.35 -3.87 13.97
CA VAL A 153 -8.94 -3.31 12.75
C VAL A 153 -9.74 -4.35 11.96
N LEU A 154 -9.14 -5.52 11.69
CA LEU A 154 -9.67 -6.51 10.76
C LEU A 154 -10.52 -7.57 11.44
N LYS A 155 -11.72 -7.80 10.91
CA LYS A 155 -12.52 -8.99 11.22
C LYS A 155 -11.83 -10.25 10.72
N ARG A 156 -12.17 -11.41 11.29
CA ARG A 156 -11.57 -12.70 10.90
C ARG A 156 -11.62 -12.98 9.39
N MET A 157 -12.73 -12.65 8.73
CA MET A 157 -12.93 -12.86 7.29
C MET A 157 -12.14 -11.87 6.41
N GLU A 158 -11.71 -10.74 6.98
CA GLU A 158 -10.96 -9.70 6.28
C GLU A 158 -9.44 -9.93 6.35
N ARG A 159 -8.96 -11.03 6.93
CA ARG A 159 -7.52 -11.28 7.14
C ARG A 159 -6.85 -12.08 6.01
N GLY A 160 -7.54 -12.25 4.89
CA GLY A 160 -7.07 -13.10 3.78
C GLY A 160 -5.66 -12.76 3.30
N CYS A 161 -5.33 -11.46 3.24
CA CYS A 161 -4.03 -10.99 2.79
C CYS A 161 -2.87 -11.22 3.77
N MET A 162 -3.15 -11.56 5.04
CA MET A 162 -2.13 -11.78 6.07
C MET A 162 -1.59 -13.21 6.08
N ASN A 163 -2.27 -14.14 5.44
CA ASN A 163 -1.88 -15.55 5.40
C ASN A 163 -0.84 -15.76 4.30
N SER A 164 0.37 -15.24 4.54
CA SER A 164 1.59 -15.73 3.89
C SER A 164 2.38 -16.60 4.88
N ASP A 165 1.66 -17.48 5.59
CA ASP A 165 2.23 -18.69 6.18
C ASP A 165 1.63 -19.87 5.42
N ASP A 166 2.52 -20.72 4.94
CA ASP A 166 2.31 -21.77 3.97
C ASP A 166 1.13 -22.71 4.29
N VAL A 167 0.34 -22.98 3.24
CA VAL A 167 -0.21 -24.32 3.03
C VAL A 167 1.00 -25.23 2.79
N GLU A 168 1.57 -25.79 3.86
CA GLU A 168 2.41 -26.97 3.74
C GLU A 168 1.49 -28.19 3.52
N LEU A 169 1.57 -28.73 2.30
CA LEU A 169 1.21 -30.11 1.96
C LEU A 169 2.36 -31.04 2.35
#